data_AF-A0A952SWW2-F1
#
_entry.id   AF-A0A952SWW2-F1
#
_cell.length_a   1.000
_cell.length_b   1.000
_cell.length_c   1.000
_cell.angle_alpha   90.00
_cell.angle_beta   90.00
_cell.angle_gamma   90.00
#
_symmetry.space_group_name_H-M   'P 1'
#
loop_
_entity.id
_entity.type
_entity.pdbx_description
1 polymer ?
#
loop_
_entity_poly.entity_id
_entity_poly.type
_entity_poly.pdbx_seq_one_letter_code
_entity_poly.pdbx_strand_id
1 'polypeptide(L)' 'MFTQRHFEAIAEVINAELNTEQSQVGKRAVRNTAQRLAGLFRQHNERFDRQKFYAACGLDEHGNPPITKAKVTK' A
#
# COMPACT_ATOMS: atom_id res chain seq x y z
N MET A 1 -8.99 -11.91 -15.59
CA MET A 1 -9.63 -11.57 -14.31
C MET A 1 -8.54 -11.54 -13.25
N PHE A 2 -8.46 -10.48 -12.43
CA PHE A 2 -7.50 -10.46 -11.33
C PHE A 2 -7.92 -11.46 -10.24
N THR A 3 -6.97 -12.23 -9.73
CA THR A 3 -7.17 -13.16 -8.63
C THR A 3 -6.59 -12.57 -7.35
N GLN A 4 -6.92 -13.16 -6.21
CA GLN A 4 -6.32 -12.78 -4.92
C GLN A 4 -4.78 -12.77 -5.00
N ARG A 5 -4.16 -13.80 -5.61
CA ARG A 5 -2.71 -13.89 -5.79
C ARG A 5 -2.12 -12.72 -6.57
N HIS A 6 -2.83 -12.21 -7.58
CA HIS A 6 -2.35 -11.06 -8.34
C HIS A 6 -2.32 -9.79 -7.47
N PHE A 7 -3.33 -9.59 -6.62
CA PHE A 7 -3.36 -8.44 -5.72
C PHE A 7 -2.28 -8.53 -4.64
N GLU A 8 -2.03 -9.73 -4.11
CA GLU A 8 -0.96 -10.00 -3.14
C GLU A 8 0.41 -9.72 -3.74
N ALA A 9 0.71 -10.23 -4.94
CA ALA A 9 1.97 -9.97 -5.63
C ALA A 9 2.21 -8.48 -5.90
N ILE A 10 1.17 -7.74 -6.28
CA ILE A 10 1.28 -6.30 -6.50
C ILE A 10 1.53 -5.57 -5.16
N ALA A 11 0.85 -5.96 -4.09
CA ALA A 11 1.05 -5.38 -2.77
C ALA A 11 2.48 -5.59 -2.25
N GLU A 12 3.04 -6.79 -2.48
CA GLU A 12 4.43 -7.11 -2.12
C GLU A 12 5.43 -6.20 -2.83
N VAL A 13 5.27 -6.00 -4.14
CA VAL A 13 6.11 -5.07 -4.92
C VAL A 13 6.01 -3.65 -4.37
N ILE A 14 4.80 -3.16 -4.10
CA ILE A 14 4.60 -1.81 -3.55
C ILE A 14 5.29 -1.68 -2.19
N ASN A 15 5.15 -2.68 -1.32
CA ASN A 15 5.81 -2.68 -0.01
C ASN A 15 7.34 -2.66 -0.16
N ALA A 16 7.90 -3.47 -1.07
CA ALA A 16 9.33 -3.48 -1.34
C ALA A 16 9.83 -2.10 -1.82
N GLU A 17 9.12 -1.47 -2.74
CA GLU A 17 9.45 -0.13 -3.24
C GLU A 17 9.38 0.93 -2.13
N LEU A 18 8.37 0.89 -1.26
CA LEU A 18 8.26 1.81 -0.12
C LEU A 18 9.42 1.70 0.88
N ASN A 19 9.97 0.50 1.05
CA ASN A 19 11.09 0.25 1.94
C ASN A 19 12.45 0.53 1.28
N THR A 20 12.54 0.44 -0.05
CA THR A 20 13.79 0.67 -0.80
C THR A 20 13.98 2.14 -1.14
N GLU A 21 12.90 2.85 -1.45
CA GLU A 21 12.93 4.27 -1.78
C GLU A 21 13.37 5.10 -0.57
N GLN A 22 14.34 5.98 -0.75
CA GLN A 22 14.90 6.81 0.33
C GLN A 22 14.29 8.22 0.34
N SER A 23 13.82 8.68 -0.82
CA SER A 23 13.21 10.00 -0.97
C SER A 23 11.79 10.04 -0.44
N GLN A 24 11.45 11.08 0.33
CA GLN A 24 10.07 11.33 0.74
C GLN A 24 9.13 11.56 -0.46
N VAL A 25 9.66 12.17 -1.53
CA VAL A 25 8.89 12.38 -2.77
C VAL A 25 8.63 11.04 -3.46
N GLY A 26 9.64 10.18 -3.54
CA GLY A 26 9.49 8.83 -4.10
C GLY A 26 8.50 7.98 -3.31
N LYS A 27 8.62 7.93 -1.97
CA LYS A 27 7.66 7.24 -1.10
C LYS A 27 6.24 7.74 -1.29
N ARG A 28 6.06 9.06 -1.47
CA ARG A 28 4.75 9.64 -1.77
C ARG A 28 4.23 9.20 -3.13
N ALA A 29 5.08 9.13 -4.15
CA ALA A 29 4.70 8.64 -5.48
C ALA A 29 4.24 7.18 -5.43
N VAL A 30 5.00 6.30 -4.77
CA VAL A 30 4.65 4.88 -4.60
C VAL A 30 3.32 4.72 -3.84
N ARG A 31 3.11 5.49 -2.76
CA ARG A 31 1.82 5.53 -2.05
C ARG A 31 0.65 5.95 -2.92
N ASN A 32 0.81 7.03 -3.69
CA ASN A 32 -0.22 7.51 -4.61
C ASN A 32 -0.58 6.41 -5.63
N THR A 33 0.40 5.66 -6.10
CA THR A 33 0.18 4.50 -6.98
C THR A 33 -0.64 3.41 -6.28
N ALA A 34 -0.30 3.05 -5.04
CA ALA A 34 -1.08 2.08 -4.25
C ALA A 34 -2.55 2.50 -4.09
N GLN A 35 -2.80 3.77 -3.78
CA GLN A 35 -4.16 4.31 -3.64
C GLN A 35 -4.96 4.24 -4.95
N ARG A 36 -4.31 4.57 -6.09
CA ARG A 36 -4.94 4.48 -7.42
C ARG A 36 -5.27 3.02 -7.79
N LEU A 37 -4.34 2.09 -7.52
CA LEU A 37 -4.54 0.66 -7.77
C LEU A 37 -5.70 0.10 -6.96
N ALA A 38 -5.82 0.46 -5.68
CA ALA A 38 -6.95 0.06 -4.85
C ALA A 38 -8.31 0.56 -5.39
N GLY A 39 -8.33 1.70 -6.07
CA GLY A 39 -9.49 2.18 -6.81
C GLY A 39 -9.85 1.29 -8.00
N LEU A 40 -8.85 0.94 -8.81
CA LEU A 40 -9.01 0.06 -9.98
C LEU A 40 -9.41 -1.36 -9.58
N PHE A 41 -8.84 -1.90 -8.51
CA PHE A 41 -9.16 -3.25 -8.05
C PHE A 41 -10.60 -3.38 -7.58
N ARG A 42 -11.16 -2.33 -6.98
CA ARG A 42 -12.59 -2.29 -6.63
C ARG A 42 -13.50 -2.27 -7.86
N GLN A 43 -13.08 -1.67 -8.98
CA GLN A 43 -13.82 -1.72 -10.24
C GLN A 43 -13.83 -3.11 -10.87
N HIS A 44 -12.76 -3.90 -10.65
CA HIS A 44 -12.64 -5.26 -11.17
C HIS A 44 -13.18 -6.35 -10.23
N ASN A 45 -13.30 -6.06 -8.94
CA ASN A 45 -13.79 -6.98 -7.92
C ASN A 45 -14.54 -6.18 -6.84
N GLU A 46 -15.87 -6.25 -6.83
CA GLU A 46 -16.69 -5.55 -5.84
C GLU A 46 -16.42 -6.00 -4.40
N ARG A 47 -15.96 -7.24 -4.22
CA ARG A 47 -15.58 -7.80 -2.91
C ARG A 47 -14.13 -7.48 -2.51
N PHE A 48 -13.44 -6.65 -3.28
CA PHE A 48 -12.08 -6.24 -2.98
C PHE A 48 -12.02 -5.46 -1.67
N ASP A 49 -11.24 -5.99 -0.73
CA ASP A 49 -11.00 -5.38 0.58
C ASP A 49 -9.81 -4.43 0.49
N ARG A 50 -10.11 -3.13 0.39
CA ARG A 50 -9.12 -2.06 0.31
C ARG A 50 -8.22 -2.02 1.53
N GLN A 51 -8.76 -2.30 2.71
CA GLN A 51 -8.00 -2.22 3.97
C GLN A 51 -6.96 -3.34 4.03
N LYS A 52 -7.35 -4.57 3.65
CA LYS A 52 -6.40 -5.69 3.52
C LYS A 52 -5.30 -5.40 2.51
N PHE A 53 -5.64 -4.80 1.38
CA PHE A 53 -4.65 -4.45 0.37
C PHE A 53 -3.64 -3.40 0.86
N TYR A 54 -4.12 -2.34 1.52
CA TYR A 54 -3.22 -1.35 2.11
C TYR A 54 -2.33 -1.94 3.19
N ALA A 55 -2.87 -2.78 4.07
CA ALA A 55 -2.07 -3.51 5.06
C ALA A 55 -0.97 -4.36 4.38
N ALA A 56 -1.29 -5.07 3.29
CA ALA A 56 -0.32 -5.84 2.52
C ALA A 56 0.74 -4.97 1.82
N CYS A 57 0.40 -3.72 1.48
CA CYS A 57 1.34 -2.72 0.97
C CYS A 57 2.20 -2.07 2.07
N GLY A 58 2.02 -2.42 3.35
CA GLY A 58 2.69 -1.76 4.48
C GLY A 58 2.12 -0.39 4.83
N LEU A 59 0.86 -0.13 4.50
CA LEU A 59 0.15 1.14 4.72
C LEU A 59 -0.98 0.97 5.75
N ASP A 60 -1.42 2.09 6.32
CA ASP A 60 -2.58 2.19 7.20
C ASP A 60 -3.92 2.15 6.42
N GLU A 61 -5.03 2.25 7.15
CA GLU A 61 -6.39 2.26 6.57
C GLU A 61 -6.65 3.40 5.59
N HIS A 62 -5.84 4.46 5.64
CA HIS A 62 -5.92 5.62 4.76
C HIS A 62 -4.90 5.58 3.60
N GLY A 63 -4.06 4.54 3.51
CA GLY A 63 -3.00 4.42 2.51
C GLY A 63 -1.78 5.30 2.81
N ASN A 64 -1.54 5.62 4.08
CA ASN A 64 -0.35 6.32 4.57
C ASN A 64 0.60 5.34 5.27
N PRO A 65 1.88 5.69 5.45
CA PRO A 65 2.76 4.89 6.29
C PRO A 65 2.18 4.84 7.71
N PRO A 66 2.25 3.69 8.41
CA PRO A 66 1.79 3.61 9.78
C PRO A 66 2.52 4.66 10.62
N ILE A 67 1.78 5.41 11.43
CA ILE A 67 2.36 6.33 12.40
C ILE A 67 3.03 5.47 13.47
N THR A 68 4.28 5.10 13.25
CA THR A 68 5.13 4.62 14.34
C THR A 68 5.33 5.83 15.24
N LYS A 69 4.65 5.87 16.40
CA LYS A 69 5.01 6.78 17.48
C LYS A 69 6.50 6.57 17.71
N ALA A 70 7.32 7.52 17.25
CA ALA A 70 8.76 7.49 17.49
C ALA A 70 8.92 7.34 19.01
N LYS A 71 9.59 6.26 19.42
CA LYS A 71 9.95 6.06 20.82
C LYS A 71 10.77 7.29 21.21
N VAL A 72 10.18 8.20 21.99
CA VAL A 72 10.90 9.29 22.63
C VAL A 72 11.81 8.62 23.65
N THR A 73 13.04 8.33 23.24
CA THR A 73 14.10 7.95 24.17
C THR A 73 14.42 9.22 24.95
N LYS A 74 13.97 9.25 26.21
CA LYS A 74 14.42 10.23 27.20
C LYS A 74 15.89 10.02 27.53
#